data_AF-A0A150H152-F1
#
_entry.id   AF-A0A150H152-F1
#
_cell.length_a   1.000
_cell.length_b   1.000
_cell.length_c   1.000
_cell.angle_alpha   90.00
_cell.angle_beta   90.00
_cell.angle_gamma   90.00
#
_symmetry.space_group_name_H-M   'P 1'
#
loop_
_entity.id
_entity.type
_entity.pdbx_description
1 polymer ?
#
loop_
_entity_poly.entity_id
_entity_poly.type
_entity_poly.pdbx_seq_one_letter_code
_entity_poly.pdbx_strand_id
1 'polypeptide(L)'
;MRKWLKESVIAFLTVLLTTWQPWALAEILATGSLQKCIADGVTEELNCANKLVVTLTVGNGQSLRTEDLEFSLSCINSPDGQCPCSCSPQLDPGCACRDLAAPLRVSLTKSPLWASYPLQYLASFNWKPKEVILRPSNAVCKTCLSGQLKDLWEADLQRIATGRVPQYMVTQYTGGSDTTLSSFAGGPLSFALPVASQSASLVTLSVAADGVRLITNRSPGKISGARVCRFGDTSCGGFEAGASRGYVRANLTNTGRLAADFTLTLSNCSANVRPVEARALALPPNATAALEPPMELYVEDTAAAPNRTCWLTLYDAAVSVPYVACGTGGGGGWRTRRRL
;
A
#
# COMPACT_ATOMS: atom_id res chain seq x y z
N MET A 1 -18.85 -48.29 2.62
CA MET A 1 -18.15 -47.13 3.25
C MET A 1 -16.80 -46.81 2.58
N ARG A 2 -16.73 -46.67 1.25
CA ARG A 2 -15.48 -46.26 0.53
C ARG A 2 -15.69 -45.22 -0.59
N LYS A 3 -16.92 -44.73 -0.79
CA LYS A 3 -17.24 -43.71 -1.80
C LYS A 3 -17.25 -42.27 -1.25
N TRP A 4 -17.34 -42.08 0.07
CA TRP A 4 -17.44 -40.76 0.71
C TRP A 4 -16.10 -40.08 1.05
N LEU A 5 -14.96 -40.73 0.84
CA LEU A 5 -13.65 -40.13 1.15
C LEU A 5 -12.96 -39.42 -0.02
N LYS A 6 -13.44 -39.58 -1.27
CA LYS A 6 -12.78 -38.97 -2.44
C LYS A 6 -13.24 -37.55 -2.74
N GLU A 7 -14.46 -37.19 -2.35
CA GLU A 7 -15.00 -35.84 -2.64
C GLU A 7 -14.56 -34.79 -1.62
N SER A 8 -14.31 -35.17 -0.35
CA SER A 8 -13.83 -34.23 0.67
C SER A 8 -12.36 -33.82 0.51
N VAL A 9 -11.53 -34.64 -0.14
CA VAL A 9 -10.10 -34.31 -0.36
C VAL A 9 -9.92 -33.28 -1.46
N ILE A 10 -10.81 -33.26 -2.46
CA ILE A 10 -10.77 -32.30 -3.57
C ILE A 10 -11.23 -30.92 -3.11
N ALA A 11 -12.22 -30.84 -2.21
CA ALA A 11 -12.70 -29.57 -1.66
C ALA A 11 -11.70 -28.90 -0.69
N PHE A 12 -10.88 -29.67 0.02
CA PHE A 12 -9.82 -29.10 0.87
C PHE A 12 -8.58 -28.64 0.08
N LEU A 13 -8.33 -29.20 -1.11
CA LEU A 13 -7.21 -28.81 -1.95
C LEU A 13 -7.45 -27.48 -2.68
N THR A 14 -8.70 -27.15 -3.01
CA THR A 14 -9.06 -25.89 -3.70
C THR A 14 -9.12 -24.68 -2.77
N VAL A 15 -9.38 -24.87 -1.47
CA VAL A 15 -9.38 -23.78 -0.48
C VAL A 15 -7.96 -23.41 -0.01
N LEU A 16 -6.98 -24.32 -0.11
CA LEU A 16 -5.59 -24.02 0.26
C LEU A 16 -4.80 -23.24 -0.81
N LEU A 17 -5.29 -23.16 -2.04
CA LEU A 17 -4.57 -22.51 -3.17
C LEU A 17 -4.96 -21.03 -3.39
N THR A 18 -5.88 -20.47 -2.62
CA THR A 18 -6.39 -19.10 -2.82
C THR A 18 -5.75 -18.04 -1.93
N THR A 19 -4.80 -18.36 -1.05
CA THR A 19 -4.31 -17.40 -0.05
C THR A 19 -3.00 -16.67 -0.38
N TRP A 20 -2.43 -16.86 -1.58
CA TRP A 20 -1.14 -16.27 -1.93
C TRP A 20 -1.10 -15.76 -3.38
N GLN A 21 -1.97 -14.80 -3.72
CA GLN A 21 -1.82 -14.05 -4.96
C GLN A 21 -1.18 -12.69 -4.66
N PRO A 22 0.00 -12.39 -5.24
CA PRO A 22 0.54 -11.04 -5.21
C PRO A 22 -0.37 -10.16 -6.07
N TRP A 23 -1.13 -9.28 -5.41
CA TRP A 23 -2.02 -8.33 -6.07
C TRP A 23 -1.22 -7.26 -6.83
N ALA A 24 -1.70 -6.89 -8.02
CA ALA A 24 -1.19 -5.77 -8.78
C ALA A 24 -1.66 -4.44 -8.14
N LEU A 25 -0.85 -3.39 -8.29
CA LEU A 25 -1.09 -2.08 -7.66
C LEU A 25 -2.27 -1.33 -8.25
N ALA A 26 -2.49 -1.48 -9.55
CA ALA A 26 -3.71 -1.11 -10.24
C ALA A 26 -4.08 -2.23 -11.20
N GLU A 27 -5.36 -2.60 -11.19
CA GLU A 27 -5.90 -3.67 -12.01
C GLU A 27 -7.23 -3.22 -12.59
N ILE A 28 -7.40 -3.43 -13.89
CA ILE A 28 -8.68 -3.20 -14.56
C ILE A 28 -9.63 -4.31 -14.16
N LEU A 29 -10.70 -3.94 -13.47
CA LEU A 29 -11.74 -4.87 -13.04
C LEU A 29 -12.80 -5.06 -14.13
N ALA A 30 -13.15 -3.99 -14.84
CA ALA A 30 -14.18 -4.01 -15.87
C ALA A 30 -13.94 -2.92 -16.93
N THR A 31 -14.24 -3.25 -18.18
CA THR A 31 -14.25 -2.33 -19.33
C THR A 31 -15.46 -2.64 -20.19
N GLY A 32 -16.26 -1.64 -20.53
CA GLY A 32 -17.39 -1.85 -21.45
C GLY A 32 -18.03 -0.54 -21.91
N SER A 33 -18.84 -0.63 -22.97
CA SER A 33 -19.68 0.47 -23.44
C SER A 33 -21.00 0.50 -22.67
N LEU A 34 -21.42 1.69 -22.24
CA LEU A 34 -22.70 1.93 -21.57
C LEU A 34 -23.36 3.18 -22.17
N GLN A 35 -24.62 3.07 -22.58
CA GLN A 35 -25.42 4.24 -22.92
C GLN A 35 -25.92 4.89 -21.64
N LYS A 36 -25.44 6.12 -21.37
CA LYS A 36 -25.87 6.91 -20.22
C LYS A 36 -26.84 7.99 -20.71
N CYS A 37 -28.06 7.97 -20.18
CA CYS A 37 -29.07 9.00 -20.43
C CYS A 37 -29.24 9.89 -19.19
N ILE A 38 -29.33 11.20 -19.41
CA ILE A 38 -29.56 12.22 -18.37
C ILE A 38 -30.88 12.90 -18.71
N ALA A 39 -31.84 12.85 -17.79
CA ALA A 39 -33.06 13.64 -17.87
C ALA A 39 -32.81 14.98 -17.17
N ASP A 40 -32.95 16.09 -17.89
CA ASP A 40 -32.81 17.41 -17.32
C ASP A 40 -34.04 17.74 -16.47
N GLY A 41 -33.83 18.13 -15.21
CA GLY A 41 -34.92 18.42 -14.27
C GLY A 41 -35.62 19.77 -14.51
N VAL A 42 -35.10 20.63 -15.39
CA VAL A 42 -35.68 21.92 -15.74
C VAL A 42 -36.41 21.85 -17.07
N THR A 43 -35.80 21.23 -18.09
CA THR A 43 -36.40 21.15 -19.43
C THR A 43 -37.19 19.88 -19.67
N GLU A 44 -37.08 18.88 -18.79
CA GLU A 44 -37.64 17.52 -18.95
C GLU A 44 -37.12 16.78 -20.20
N GLU A 45 -36.06 17.29 -20.84
CA GLU A 45 -35.45 16.65 -22.01
C GLU A 45 -34.53 15.48 -21.60
N LEU A 46 -34.56 14.41 -22.40
CA LEU A 46 -33.71 13.24 -22.22
C LEU A 46 -32.52 13.28 -23.19
N ASN A 47 -31.30 13.41 -22.66
CA ASN A 47 -30.07 13.40 -23.44
C ASN A 47 -29.27 12.11 -23.20
N CYS A 48 -29.12 11.29 -24.23
CA CYS A 48 -28.42 10.01 -24.17
C CYS A 48 -27.07 10.06 -24.91
N ALA A 49 -26.03 9.49 -24.30
CA ALA A 49 -24.72 9.36 -24.91
C ALA A 49 -24.08 8.00 -24.60
N ASN A 50 -23.43 7.40 -25.59
CA ASN A 50 -22.61 6.21 -25.38
C ASN A 50 -21.29 6.63 -24.72
N LYS A 51 -20.95 5.97 -23.62
CA LYS A 51 -19.71 6.20 -22.87
C LYS A 51 -19.01 4.87 -22.66
N LEU A 52 -17.69 4.91 -22.70
CA LEU A 52 -16.86 3.81 -22.24
C LEU A 52 -16.71 3.92 -20.73
N VAL A 53 -17.06 2.85 -20.01
CA VAL A 53 -16.98 2.75 -18.56
C VAL A 53 -15.85 1.79 -18.21
N VAL A 54 -14.88 2.30 -17.45
CA VAL A 54 -13.72 1.55 -16.98
C VAL A 54 -13.70 1.59 -15.46
N THR A 55 -13.72 0.43 -14.81
CA THR A 55 -13.54 0.32 -13.36
C THR A 55 -12.19 -0.28 -13.08
N LEU A 56 -11.37 0.41 -12.28
CA LEU A 56 -10.02 -0.01 -11.93
C LEU A 56 -9.72 0.22 -10.45
N THR A 57 -8.74 -0.49 -9.93
CA THR A 57 -8.22 -0.27 -8.57
C THR A 57 -7.04 0.69 -8.59
N VAL A 58 -6.93 1.55 -7.57
CA VAL A 58 -5.75 2.37 -7.31
C VAL A 58 -5.21 2.01 -5.93
N GLY A 59 -4.06 1.33 -5.91
CA GLY A 59 -3.46 0.74 -4.73
C GLY A 59 -2.71 1.75 -3.86
N ASN A 60 -2.55 1.37 -2.60
CA ASN A 60 -1.67 2.09 -1.68
C ASN A 60 -0.20 1.89 -2.10
N GLY A 61 0.56 2.97 -2.28
CA GLY A 61 1.94 2.94 -2.77
C GLY A 61 2.12 3.27 -4.26
N GLN A 62 1.03 3.48 -5.00
CA GLN A 62 1.05 3.92 -6.40
C GLN A 62 1.22 5.45 -6.51
N SER A 63 2.42 5.92 -6.13
CA SER A 63 2.74 7.36 -6.03
C SER A 63 3.25 7.99 -7.34
N LEU A 64 3.50 7.17 -8.36
CA LEU A 64 4.04 7.62 -9.65
C LEU A 64 3.12 7.20 -10.79
N ARG A 65 3.23 7.93 -11.91
CA ARG A 65 2.61 7.54 -13.18
C ARG A 65 3.38 6.38 -13.81
N THR A 66 2.96 5.19 -13.45
CA THR A 66 3.50 3.91 -13.94
C THR A 66 2.59 3.28 -14.98
N GLU A 67 1.33 3.68 -15.02
CA GLU A 67 0.31 3.16 -15.93
C GLU A 67 -0.50 4.28 -16.57
N ASP A 68 -0.91 4.05 -17.81
CA ASP A 68 -1.71 4.95 -18.62
C ASP A 68 -2.88 4.20 -19.26
N LEU A 69 -4.09 4.73 -19.09
CA LEU A 69 -5.23 4.40 -19.92
C LEU A 69 -5.22 5.30 -21.15
N GLU A 70 -5.19 4.70 -22.33
CA GLU A 70 -5.36 5.43 -23.58
C GLU A 70 -6.75 5.16 -24.16
N PHE A 71 -7.57 6.19 -24.18
CA PHE A 71 -8.89 6.17 -24.81
C PHE A 71 -8.78 6.66 -26.26
N SER A 72 -9.32 5.92 -27.22
CA SER A 72 -9.32 6.34 -28.62
C SER A 72 -10.49 7.28 -28.90
N LEU A 73 -10.18 8.52 -29.28
CA LEU A 73 -11.17 9.51 -29.73
C LEU A 73 -11.18 9.53 -31.26
N SER A 74 -12.38 9.58 -31.85
CA SER A 74 -12.59 9.76 -33.30
C SER A 74 -12.56 11.22 -33.75
N CYS A 75 -12.73 12.17 -32.82
CA CYS A 75 -12.63 13.60 -33.06
C CYS A 75 -11.97 14.33 -31.87
N ILE A 76 -11.39 15.50 -32.12
CA ILE A 76 -10.72 16.36 -31.13
C ILE A 76 -11.42 17.71 -31.02
N ASN A 77 -11.33 18.33 -29.84
CA ASN A 77 -11.96 19.63 -29.51
C ASN A 77 -13.48 19.68 -29.76
N SER A 78 -14.15 18.53 -29.63
CA SER A 78 -15.61 18.48 -29.66
C SER A 78 -16.19 19.15 -28.40
N PRO A 79 -17.08 20.15 -28.54
CA PRO A 79 -17.63 20.89 -27.41
C PRO A 79 -18.61 20.06 -26.57
N ASP A 80 -19.32 19.13 -27.21
CA ASP A 80 -20.31 18.23 -26.61
C ASP A 80 -19.75 16.82 -26.35
N GLY A 81 -18.53 16.54 -26.79
CA GLY A 81 -17.88 15.23 -26.68
C GLY A 81 -18.55 14.17 -27.55
N GLN A 82 -19.32 14.59 -28.55
CA GLN A 82 -19.87 13.72 -29.59
C GLN A 82 -18.98 13.78 -30.83
N CYS A 83 -18.81 12.63 -31.47
CA CYS A 83 -18.10 12.50 -32.74
C CYS A 83 -19.03 11.77 -33.74
N PRO A 84 -19.04 12.15 -35.04
CA PRO A 84 -18.20 13.18 -35.68
C PRO A 84 -18.61 14.62 -35.32
N CYS A 85 -17.76 15.59 -35.65
CA CYS A 85 -17.99 17.01 -35.41
C CYS A 85 -19.28 17.52 -36.08
N SER A 86 -20.09 18.26 -35.34
CA SER A 86 -21.33 18.89 -35.84
C SER A 86 -21.09 20.15 -36.69
N CYS A 87 -19.87 20.71 -36.66
CA CYS A 87 -19.47 21.89 -37.44
C CYS A 87 -18.38 21.55 -38.46
N SER A 88 -18.40 22.24 -39.61
CA SER A 88 -17.39 22.09 -40.67
C SER A 88 -16.34 23.20 -40.58
N PRO A 89 -15.04 22.86 -40.47
CA PRO A 89 -13.98 23.85 -40.39
C PRO A 89 -13.74 24.64 -41.68
N GLN A 90 -14.28 24.17 -42.82
CA GLN A 90 -14.21 24.89 -44.09
C GLN A 90 -15.25 26.02 -44.18
N LEU A 91 -16.38 25.88 -43.48
CA LEU A 91 -17.51 26.81 -43.54
C LEU A 91 -17.55 27.76 -42.34
N ASP A 92 -17.05 27.32 -41.19
CA ASP A 92 -17.04 28.11 -39.96
C ASP A 92 -15.61 28.26 -39.41
N PRO A 93 -14.99 29.45 -39.55
CA PRO A 93 -13.68 29.74 -38.98
C PRO A 93 -13.60 29.59 -37.44
N GLY A 94 -14.74 29.67 -36.74
CA GLY A 94 -14.84 29.50 -35.29
C GLY A 94 -14.94 28.04 -34.83
N CYS A 95 -15.17 27.09 -35.74
CA CYS A 95 -15.26 25.68 -35.42
C CYS A 95 -13.89 25.13 -35.00
N ALA A 96 -13.73 24.76 -33.73
CA ALA A 96 -12.51 24.17 -33.18
C ALA A 96 -12.45 22.63 -33.34
N CYS A 97 -13.60 21.98 -33.53
CA CYS A 97 -13.73 20.52 -33.61
C CYS A 97 -13.09 19.98 -34.90
N ARG A 98 -12.34 18.87 -34.80
CA ARG A 98 -11.76 18.18 -35.97
C ARG A 98 -11.99 16.67 -35.88
N ASP A 99 -12.43 16.05 -36.97
CA ASP A 99 -12.55 14.59 -37.10
C ASP A 99 -11.17 13.94 -37.36
N LEU A 100 -10.34 13.96 -36.31
CA LEU A 100 -9.01 13.37 -36.31
C LEU A 100 -8.90 12.40 -35.15
N ALA A 101 -8.40 11.19 -35.44
CA ALA A 101 -8.17 10.18 -34.43
C ALA A 101 -7.01 10.60 -33.50
N ALA A 102 -7.28 10.68 -32.19
CA ALA A 102 -6.25 11.01 -31.20
C ALA A 102 -6.48 10.25 -29.88
N PRO A 103 -5.42 9.81 -29.18
CA PRO A 103 -5.57 9.16 -27.89
C PRO A 103 -5.69 10.18 -26.74
N LEU A 104 -6.70 10.01 -25.89
CA LEU A 104 -6.78 10.65 -24.58
C LEU A 104 -6.06 9.77 -23.56
N ARG A 105 -4.94 10.26 -23.02
CA ARG A 105 -4.14 9.56 -22.00
C ARG A 105 -4.55 9.97 -20.59
N VAL A 106 -4.91 9.00 -19.76
CA VAL A 106 -5.30 9.21 -18.36
C VAL A 106 -4.45 8.32 -17.47
N SER A 107 -3.75 8.93 -16.50
CA SER A 107 -3.00 8.23 -15.46
C SER A 107 -3.59 8.52 -14.08
N LEU A 108 -3.55 7.52 -13.20
CA LEU A 108 -4.00 7.68 -11.82
C LEU A 108 -2.84 7.43 -10.85
N THR A 109 -2.81 8.22 -9.78
CA THR A 109 -1.86 8.08 -8.67
C THR A 109 -2.59 8.27 -7.35
N LYS A 110 -2.11 7.63 -6.29
CA LYS A 110 -2.66 7.77 -4.94
C LYS A 110 -1.62 8.38 -4.00
N SER A 111 -2.03 9.40 -3.27
CA SER A 111 -1.22 9.98 -2.20
C SER A 111 -1.00 8.96 -1.07
N PRO A 112 0.00 9.17 -0.20
CA PRO A 112 0.21 8.31 0.97
C PRO A 112 -1.06 8.21 1.82
N LEU A 113 -1.42 6.98 2.21
CA LEU A 113 -2.64 6.70 2.96
C LEU A 113 -2.42 6.86 4.47
N TRP A 114 -3.32 7.58 5.12
CA TRP A 114 -3.28 7.90 6.55
C TRP A 114 -4.57 7.49 7.25
N ALA A 115 -4.45 6.86 8.42
CA ALA A 115 -5.55 6.69 9.36
C ALA A 115 -5.52 7.85 10.36
N SER A 116 -6.38 8.85 10.15
CA SER A 116 -6.46 10.05 10.98
C SER A 116 -7.50 9.87 12.10
N TYR A 117 -7.13 10.24 13.32
CA TYR A 117 -7.97 10.13 14.51
C TYR A 117 -8.32 11.53 15.04
N PRO A 118 -9.60 11.90 15.16
CA PRO A 118 -9.98 13.20 15.71
C PRO A 118 -9.68 13.26 17.22
N LEU A 119 -9.06 14.37 17.66
CA LEU A 119 -8.73 14.57 19.08
C LEU A 119 -9.87 15.26 19.81
N GLN A 120 -10.17 14.77 21.01
CA GLN A 120 -11.03 15.44 21.98
C GLN A 120 -10.21 15.73 23.24
N TYR A 121 -10.17 16.99 23.67
CA TYR A 121 -9.55 17.35 24.93
C TYR A 121 -10.39 16.84 26.11
N LEU A 122 -9.74 16.19 27.08
CA LEU A 122 -10.38 15.68 28.30
C LEU A 122 -9.92 16.48 29.52
N ALA A 123 -8.62 16.41 29.82
CA ALA A 123 -8.00 17.05 30.96
C ALA A 123 -6.50 17.24 30.74
N SER A 124 -5.88 18.05 31.59
CA SER A 124 -4.43 18.23 31.65
C SER A 124 -3.83 17.31 32.72
N PHE A 125 -2.69 16.70 32.42
CA PHE A 125 -1.99 15.78 33.32
C PHE A 125 -0.58 16.30 33.65
N ASN A 126 -0.14 16.13 34.89
CA ASN A 126 1.21 16.51 35.30
C ASN A 126 2.24 15.44 34.86
N TRP A 127 3.40 15.88 34.38
CA TRP A 127 4.47 15.00 33.91
C TRP A 127 5.06 14.10 35.00
N LYS A 128 5.37 14.67 36.16
CA LYS A 128 5.88 13.95 37.34
C LYS A 128 5.56 14.73 38.62
N PRO A 129 4.41 14.46 39.26
CA PRO A 129 4.13 14.95 40.59
C PRO A 129 5.23 14.53 41.57
N LYS A 130 5.59 15.43 42.49
CA LYS A 130 6.63 15.19 43.49
C LYS A 130 6.07 15.39 44.89
N GLU A 131 6.35 14.45 45.78
CA GLU A 131 6.17 14.63 47.21
C GLU A 131 7.38 15.40 47.74
N VAL A 132 7.15 16.62 48.23
CA VAL A 132 8.18 17.38 48.93
C VAL A 132 7.99 17.15 50.41
N ILE A 133 8.91 16.41 51.02
CA ILE A 133 8.86 16.11 52.44
C ILE A 133 9.57 17.23 53.19
N LEU A 134 8.79 18.10 53.80
CA LEU A 134 9.29 19.05 54.78
C LEU A 134 9.22 18.35 56.15
N ARG A 135 10.37 18.02 56.75
CA ARG A 135 10.44 17.31 58.04
C ARG A 135 10.77 18.28 59.19
N PRO A 136 9.80 18.67 60.03
CA PRO A 136 10.10 19.13 61.38
C PRO A 136 10.45 17.97 62.34
N SER A 137 10.02 16.73 62.05
CA SER A 137 10.44 15.48 62.71
C SER A 137 9.97 14.23 61.93
N ASN A 138 10.15 13.04 62.51
CA ASN A 138 10.41 11.71 61.92
C ASN A 138 9.28 11.03 61.08
N ALA A 139 8.65 11.71 60.13
CA ALA A 139 7.63 11.11 59.26
C ALA A 139 8.21 10.31 58.06
N VAL A 140 7.56 9.17 57.76
CA VAL A 140 7.89 8.24 56.65
C VAL A 140 7.07 8.57 55.40
N CYS A 141 7.66 8.37 54.21
CA CYS A 141 7.10 8.69 52.89
C CYS A 141 5.83 7.88 52.55
N LYS A 142 4.91 8.43 51.76
CA LYS A 142 3.75 7.70 51.22
C LYS A 142 3.97 7.26 49.76
N THR A 143 3.71 5.98 49.48
CA THR A 143 3.83 5.37 48.14
C THR A 143 2.53 5.55 47.32
N CYS A 144 2.41 6.63 46.55
CA CYS A 144 1.27 6.85 45.64
C CYS A 144 1.65 7.44 44.26
N LEU A 145 2.85 8.02 44.12
CA LEU A 145 3.28 8.79 42.94
C LEU A 145 4.05 7.95 41.89
N SER A 146 3.78 6.65 41.80
CA SER A 146 4.28 5.77 40.74
C SER A 146 3.36 5.76 39.52
N GLY A 147 3.85 5.26 38.38
CA GLY A 147 3.06 5.11 37.16
C GLY A 147 2.67 6.43 36.50
N GLN A 148 3.42 7.50 36.78
CA GLN A 148 3.21 8.82 36.18
C GLN A 148 3.76 8.86 34.75
N LEU A 149 3.42 9.87 33.96
CA LEU A 149 3.84 9.98 32.56
C LEU A 149 5.36 9.81 32.39
N LYS A 150 6.15 10.42 33.28
CA LYS A 150 7.61 10.24 33.31
C LYS A 150 8.04 8.79 33.55
N ASP A 151 7.38 8.08 34.45
CA ASP A 151 7.72 6.68 34.77
C ASP A 151 7.43 5.77 33.57
N LEU A 152 6.31 6.00 32.87
CA LEU A 152 5.93 5.27 31.66
C LEU A 152 6.89 5.54 30.50
N TRP A 153 7.31 6.80 30.34
CA TRP A 153 8.31 7.19 29.35
C TRP A 153 9.68 6.55 29.63
N GLU A 154 10.16 6.59 30.87
CA GLU A 154 11.42 5.96 31.27
C GLU A 154 11.37 4.43 31.13
N ALA A 155 10.22 3.81 31.45
CA ALA A 155 10.00 2.39 31.21
C ALA A 155 10.11 2.04 29.71
N ASP A 156 9.51 2.85 28.82
CA ASP A 156 9.63 2.65 27.37
C ASP A 156 11.06 2.86 26.86
N LEU A 157 11.81 3.83 27.39
CA LEU A 157 13.23 3.99 27.06
C LEU A 157 14.05 2.74 27.41
N GLN A 158 13.77 2.11 28.56
CA GLN A 158 14.43 0.85 28.94
C GLN A 158 14.02 -0.32 28.04
N ARG A 159 12.75 -0.36 27.62
CA ARG A 159 12.28 -1.34 26.63
C ARG A 159 13.02 -1.18 25.29
N ILE A 160 13.15 0.05 24.80
CA ILE A 160 13.87 0.35 23.57
C ILE A 160 15.35 -0.06 23.69
N ALA A 161 16.01 0.27 24.80
CA ALA A 161 17.40 -0.10 25.06
C ALA A 161 17.62 -1.63 25.06
N THR A 162 16.61 -2.40 25.50
CA THR A 162 16.63 -3.87 25.46
C THR A 162 16.15 -4.45 24.12
N GLY A 163 15.82 -3.61 23.14
CA GLY A 163 15.36 -4.02 21.80
C GLY A 163 13.90 -4.51 21.78
N ARG A 164 13.12 -4.14 22.79
CA ARG A 164 11.68 -4.39 22.88
C ARG A 164 10.91 -3.17 22.39
N VAL A 165 9.72 -3.41 21.88
CA VAL A 165 8.84 -2.33 21.40
C VAL A 165 8.26 -1.57 22.60
N PRO A 166 8.24 -0.22 22.57
CA PRO A 166 7.57 0.59 23.60
C PRO A 166 6.06 0.30 23.65
N GLN A 167 5.42 0.59 24.78
CA GLN A 167 3.99 0.35 25.02
C GLN A 167 3.15 1.63 24.99
N TYR A 168 3.75 2.77 25.35
CA TYR A 168 3.05 4.04 25.51
C TYR A 168 3.46 5.04 24.44
N MET A 169 4.73 5.03 24.03
CA MET A 169 5.19 5.90 22.94
C MET A 169 4.48 5.57 21.64
N VAL A 170 4.08 6.61 20.92
CA VAL A 170 3.38 6.52 19.62
C VAL A 170 4.27 5.87 18.54
N THR A 171 5.58 6.00 18.66
CA THR A 171 6.57 5.38 17.76
C THR A 171 6.50 3.86 17.73
N GLN A 172 5.79 3.21 18.67
CA GLN A 172 5.52 1.79 18.63
C GLN A 172 4.87 1.34 17.30
N TYR A 173 4.14 2.22 16.62
CA TYR A 173 3.48 1.93 15.34
C TYR A 173 4.36 2.18 14.11
N THR A 174 5.45 2.96 14.25
CA THR A 174 6.33 3.33 13.13
C THR A 174 7.56 2.44 13.00
N GLY A 175 7.83 1.62 14.02
CA GLY A 175 9.06 0.82 14.10
C GLY A 175 10.29 1.60 14.58
N GLY A 176 10.07 2.79 15.15
CA GLY A 176 11.10 3.55 15.86
C GLY A 176 11.62 4.81 15.17
N SER A 177 11.04 5.21 14.03
CA SER A 177 11.30 6.54 13.46
C SER A 177 10.14 7.49 13.72
N ASP A 178 10.45 8.71 14.16
CA ASP A 178 9.47 9.82 14.24
C ASP A 178 9.22 10.48 12.87
N THR A 179 10.16 10.35 11.94
CA THR A 179 10.11 11.05 10.64
C THR A 179 8.99 10.55 9.74
N THR A 180 8.46 9.35 9.98
CA THR A 180 7.32 8.86 9.23
C THR A 180 6.09 9.71 9.56
N LEU A 181 5.85 10.00 10.84
CA LEU A 181 4.67 10.74 11.31
C LEU A 181 4.70 12.22 10.90
N SER A 182 5.89 12.82 10.78
CA SER A 182 6.04 14.23 10.40
C SER A 182 5.68 14.53 8.94
N SER A 183 5.50 13.51 8.10
CA SER A 183 5.06 13.68 6.71
C SER A 183 3.54 13.86 6.55
N PHE A 184 2.78 13.73 7.64
CA PHE A 184 1.34 13.96 7.63
C PHE A 184 1.02 15.47 7.58
N ALA A 185 0.22 15.87 6.59
CA ALA A 185 -0.21 17.26 6.37
C ALA A 185 -1.36 17.71 7.29
N GLY A 186 -1.24 17.44 8.59
CA GLY A 186 -2.23 17.81 9.59
C GLY A 186 -1.91 19.11 10.34
N GLY A 187 -2.88 19.61 11.10
CA GLY A 187 -2.66 20.73 12.04
C GLY A 187 -1.81 20.32 13.25
N PRO A 188 -1.42 21.27 14.11
CA PRO A 188 -0.57 21.00 15.28
C PRO A 188 -1.19 20.04 16.30
N LEU A 189 -2.53 19.96 16.34
CA LEU A 189 -3.29 19.04 17.18
C LEU A 189 -3.98 17.98 16.30
N SER A 190 -3.18 17.20 15.59
CA SER A 190 -3.66 16.11 14.76
C SER A 190 -2.84 14.85 14.99
N PHE A 191 -3.48 13.69 14.86
CA PHE A 191 -2.83 12.41 15.04
C PHE A 191 -3.26 11.47 13.92
N ALA A 192 -2.28 10.96 13.17
CA ALA A 192 -2.52 10.01 12.11
C ALA A 192 -1.40 8.96 12.03
N LEU A 193 -1.76 7.75 11.60
CA LEU A 193 -0.82 6.66 11.38
C LEU A 193 -0.72 6.31 9.89
N PRO A 194 0.50 6.03 9.37
CA PRO A 194 0.65 5.62 7.98
C PRO A 194 0.06 4.22 7.80
N VAL A 195 -0.82 4.06 6.81
CA VAL A 195 -1.45 2.76 6.54
C VAL A 195 -0.49 1.90 5.74
N ALA A 196 -0.05 0.80 6.35
CA ALA A 196 0.88 -0.13 5.73
C ALA A 196 0.19 -1.24 4.92
N SER A 197 -1.03 -1.62 5.32
CA SER A 197 -1.80 -2.65 4.64
C SER A 197 -2.28 -2.16 3.26
N GLN A 198 -2.54 -3.11 2.38
CA GLN A 198 -3.06 -2.82 1.05
C GLN A 198 -4.50 -2.34 1.14
N SER A 199 -4.74 -1.15 0.58
CA SER A 199 -6.06 -0.55 0.48
C SER A 199 -6.25 -0.06 -0.95
N ALA A 200 -6.96 -0.87 -1.73
CA ALA A 200 -7.31 -0.57 -3.11
C ALA A 200 -8.56 0.31 -3.15
N SER A 201 -8.44 1.48 -3.78
CA SER A 201 -9.59 2.35 -4.06
C SER A 201 -10.17 1.99 -5.42
N LEU A 202 -11.48 1.73 -5.49
CA LEU A 202 -12.14 1.51 -6.78
C LEU A 202 -12.47 2.87 -7.41
N VAL A 203 -12.04 3.05 -8.65
CA VAL A 203 -12.32 4.24 -9.45
C VAL A 203 -13.04 3.82 -10.72
N THR A 204 -14.16 4.48 -11.01
CA THR A 204 -14.90 4.30 -12.26
C THR A 204 -14.77 5.55 -13.12
N LEU A 205 -14.17 5.37 -14.30
CA LEU A 205 -14.07 6.39 -15.32
C LEU A 205 -15.17 6.19 -16.36
N SER A 206 -15.87 7.26 -16.70
CA SER A 206 -16.87 7.28 -17.78
C SER A 206 -16.43 8.29 -18.82
N VAL A 207 -16.01 7.83 -19.99
CA VAL A 207 -15.35 8.63 -21.02
C VAL A 207 -16.11 8.53 -22.34
N ALA A 208 -16.23 9.64 -23.07
CA ALA A 208 -16.74 9.64 -24.43
C ALA A 208 -15.61 9.22 -25.38
N ALA A 209 -15.52 7.93 -25.69
CA ALA A 209 -14.46 7.37 -26.51
C ALA A 209 -14.92 6.04 -27.13
N ASP A 210 -14.28 5.66 -28.23
CA ASP A 210 -14.63 4.45 -28.99
C ASP A 210 -14.00 3.17 -28.41
N GLY A 211 -12.90 3.32 -27.67
CA GLY A 211 -12.13 2.21 -27.14
C GLY A 211 -11.12 2.64 -26.08
N VAL A 212 -10.53 1.66 -25.40
CA VAL A 212 -9.49 1.87 -24.38
C VAL A 212 -8.42 0.79 -24.47
N ARG A 213 -7.18 1.17 -24.16
CA ARG A 213 -6.09 0.23 -23.87
C ARG A 213 -5.32 0.65 -22.62
N LEU A 214 -4.80 -0.33 -21.88
CA LEU A 214 -3.89 -0.11 -20.76
C LEU A 214 -2.44 -0.20 -21.23
N ILE A 215 -1.63 0.76 -20.82
CA ILE A 215 -0.18 0.78 -21.02
C ILE A 215 0.48 0.82 -19.65
N THR A 216 1.14 -0.27 -19.26
CA THR A 216 1.87 -0.39 -17.99
C THR A 216 3.38 -0.34 -18.25
N ASN A 217 4.08 0.55 -17.54
CA ASN A 217 5.53 0.61 -17.56
C ASN A 217 6.11 -0.57 -16.79
N ARG A 218 7.04 -1.28 -17.42
CA ARG A 218 7.76 -2.40 -16.82
C ARG A 218 9.25 -2.09 -16.77
N SER A 219 9.80 -2.09 -15.56
CA SER A 219 11.24 -1.92 -15.32
C SER A 219 11.78 -3.03 -14.42
N PRO A 220 13.02 -3.53 -14.67
CA PRO A 220 13.66 -4.48 -13.78
C PRO A 220 14.07 -3.81 -12.46
N GLY A 221 13.93 -4.54 -11.35
CA GLY A 221 14.29 -4.09 -10.02
C GLY A 221 15.22 -5.07 -9.29
N LYS A 222 16.04 -4.53 -8.39
CA LYS A 222 16.96 -5.30 -7.55
C LYS A 222 16.79 -4.95 -6.08
N ILE A 223 16.87 -5.97 -5.22
CA ILE A 223 16.99 -5.80 -3.77
C ILE A 223 18.46 -5.50 -3.44
N SER A 224 18.79 -4.24 -3.15
CA SER A 224 20.15 -3.80 -2.84
C SER A 224 20.56 -4.16 -1.40
N GLY A 225 19.62 -4.08 -0.46
CA GLY A 225 19.83 -4.41 0.95
C GLY A 225 18.61 -5.08 1.55
N ALA A 226 18.81 -6.06 2.44
CA ALA A 226 17.72 -6.64 3.23
C ALA A 226 18.28 -7.10 4.58
N ARG A 227 17.64 -6.70 5.69
CA ARG A 227 18.04 -7.09 7.05
C ARG A 227 16.83 -7.04 7.99
N VAL A 228 16.87 -7.86 9.03
CA VAL A 228 15.90 -7.81 10.14
C VAL A 228 16.53 -7.05 11.30
N CYS A 229 15.89 -5.98 11.76
CA CYS A 229 16.36 -5.17 12.88
C CYS A 229 15.36 -5.15 14.02
N ARG A 230 15.83 -4.81 15.22
CA ARG A 230 14.97 -4.53 16.37
C ARG A 230 14.35 -3.14 16.25
N PHE A 231 13.46 -2.81 17.19
CA PHE A 231 12.85 -1.48 17.29
C PHE A 231 13.92 -0.38 17.29
N GLY A 232 13.71 0.67 16.49
CA GLY A 232 14.59 1.84 16.43
C GLY A 232 16.02 1.53 15.95
N ASP A 233 16.22 0.42 15.23
CA ASP A 233 17.54 -0.01 14.71
C ASP A 233 18.64 -0.17 15.76
N THR A 234 18.26 -0.43 17.01
CA THR A 234 19.20 -0.66 18.12
C THR A 234 20.19 -1.79 17.83
N SER A 235 19.76 -2.84 17.13
CA SER A 235 20.61 -3.91 16.58
C SER A 235 19.92 -4.60 15.42
N CYS A 236 20.72 -5.17 14.50
CA CYS A 236 20.23 -5.96 13.37
C CYS A 236 20.81 -7.37 13.38
N GLY A 237 20.09 -8.31 12.77
CA GLY A 237 20.43 -9.73 12.72
C GLY A 237 19.44 -10.64 13.48
N GLY A 238 18.53 -10.07 14.27
CA GLY A 238 17.49 -10.84 14.96
C GLY A 238 16.78 -10.06 16.07
N PHE A 239 15.79 -10.70 16.68
CA PHE A 239 14.97 -10.15 17.76
C PHE A 239 14.61 -11.24 18.79
N GLU A 240 14.13 -10.82 19.97
CA GLU A 240 13.72 -11.73 21.04
C GLU A 240 12.36 -12.37 20.70
N ALA A 241 12.33 -13.70 20.58
CA ALA A 241 11.12 -14.46 20.28
C ALA A 241 10.09 -14.37 21.42
N GLY A 242 8.80 -14.23 21.08
CA GLY A 242 7.69 -14.13 22.03
C GLY A 242 7.56 -12.80 22.80
N ALA A 243 8.66 -12.09 23.05
CA ALA A 243 8.64 -10.82 23.81
C ALA A 243 8.79 -9.56 22.94
N SER A 244 9.32 -9.70 21.71
CA SER A 244 9.52 -8.60 20.77
C SER A 244 9.13 -9.02 19.35
N ARG A 245 9.35 -8.11 18.39
CA ARG A 245 9.17 -8.34 16.96
C ARG A 245 10.32 -7.78 16.15
N GLY A 246 10.55 -8.33 14.98
CA GLY A 246 11.54 -7.84 14.03
C GLY A 246 10.94 -6.85 13.05
N TYR A 247 11.78 -5.98 12.51
CA TYR A 247 11.44 -5.06 11.43
C TYR A 247 12.30 -5.39 10.21
N VAL A 248 11.67 -5.81 9.13
CA VAL A 248 12.36 -6.11 7.87
C VAL A 248 12.61 -4.80 7.14
N ARG A 249 13.88 -4.40 7.06
CA ARG A 249 14.33 -3.28 6.26
C ARG A 249 14.84 -3.78 4.93
N ALA A 250 14.27 -3.25 3.86
CA ALA A 250 14.68 -3.55 2.50
C ALA A 250 14.95 -2.26 1.73
N ASN A 251 16.08 -2.25 1.01
CA ASN A 251 16.39 -1.22 0.03
C ASN A 251 16.18 -1.82 -1.36
N LEU A 252 15.40 -1.11 -2.16
CA LEU A 252 15.00 -1.54 -3.49
C LEU A 252 15.46 -0.51 -4.50
N THR A 253 16.03 -0.97 -5.60
CA THR A 253 16.55 -0.11 -6.66
C THR A 253 15.86 -0.47 -7.97
N ASN A 254 15.26 0.52 -8.62
CA ASN A 254 14.79 0.39 -9.99
C ASN A 254 15.99 0.54 -10.93
N THR A 255 16.28 -0.50 -11.70
CA THR A 255 17.42 -0.55 -12.65
C THR A 255 17.00 -0.27 -14.09
N GLY A 256 15.70 0.01 -14.30
CA GLY A 256 15.16 0.39 -15.59
C GLY A 256 15.22 1.89 -15.86
N ARG A 257 14.80 2.25 -17.08
CA ARG A 257 14.73 3.64 -17.57
C ARG A 257 13.37 4.29 -17.39
N LEU A 258 12.36 3.52 -16.97
CA LEU A 258 11.00 3.99 -16.73
C LEU A 258 10.64 3.86 -15.25
N ALA A 259 9.80 4.77 -14.76
CA ALA A 259 9.14 4.58 -13.47
C ALA A 259 8.23 3.36 -13.57
N ALA A 260 8.29 2.47 -12.58
CA ALA A 260 7.51 1.25 -12.57
C ALA A 260 7.08 0.89 -11.15
N ASP A 261 6.02 0.10 -11.09
CA ASP A 261 5.49 -0.47 -9.87
C ASP A 261 6.18 -1.78 -9.52
N PHE A 262 6.36 -1.99 -8.23
CA PHE A 262 6.97 -3.19 -7.67
C PHE A 262 6.16 -3.71 -6.49
N THR A 263 6.12 -5.04 -6.36
CA THR A 263 5.52 -5.73 -5.22
C THR A 263 6.60 -6.52 -4.48
N LEU A 264 6.79 -6.23 -3.20
CA LEU A 264 7.72 -6.91 -2.32
C LEU A 264 6.95 -7.91 -1.45
N THR A 265 7.34 -9.19 -1.50
CA THR A 265 6.72 -10.22 -0.68
C THR A 265 7.75 -10.97 0.15
N LEU A 266 7.34 -11.37 1.35
CA LEU A 266 8.09 -12.27 2.22
C LEU A 266 7.38 -13.63 2.20
N SER A 267 8.03 -14.65 1.63
CA SER A 267 7.42 -15.97 1.45
C SER A 267 8.39 -17.11 1.73
N ASN A 268 7.88 -18.34 1.78
CA ASN A 268 8.66 -19.56 2.02
C ASN A 268 9.59 -19.42 3.24
N CYS A 269 8.99 -18.97 4.35
CA CYS A 269 9.66 -18.86 5.63
C CYS A 269 9.78 -20.22 6.33
N SER A 270 10.73 -20.35 7.24
CA SER A 270 10.81 -21.47 8.18
C SER A 270 9.54 -21.59 9.04
N ALA A 271 9.37 -22.74 9.71
CA ALA A 271 8.23 -22.99 10.59
C ALA A 271 8.03 -21.89 11.64
N ASN A 272 6.77 -21.68 12.02
CA ASN A 272 6.32 -20.74 13.06
C ASN A 272 6.77 -19.29 12.81
N VAL A 273 6.94 -18.89 11.56
CA VAL A 273 7.08 -17.48 11.19
C VAL A 273 5.74 -16.99 10.69
N ARG A 274 5.21 -15.94 11.32
CA ARG A 274 3.90 -15.40 10.97
C ARG A 274 3.94 -14.85 9.52
N PRO A 275 2.94 -15.18 8.68
CA PRO A 275 2.83 -14.61 7.34
C PRO A 275 2.79 -13.08 7.40
N VAL A 276 3.50 -12.43 6.47
CA VAL A 276 3.61 -10.98 6.37
C VAL A 276 2.96 -10.53 5.07
N GLU A 277 2.11 -9.50 5.16
CA GLU A 277 1.43 -8.94 3.99
C GLU A 277 2.43 -8.35 2.99
N ALA A 278 2.16 -8.55 1.69
CA ALA A 278 2.94 -7.96 0.63
C ALA A 278 2.85 -6.43 0.65
N ARG A 279 3.95 -5.75 0.29
CA ARG A 279 4.02 -4.30 0.24
C ARG A 279 4.28 -3.86 -1.18
N ALA A 280 3.65 -2.78 -1.56
CA ALA A 280 3.67 -2.29 -2.92
C ALA A 280 4.24 -0.88 -2.97
N LEU A 281 5.01 -0.58 -4.00
CA LEU A 281 5.80 0.64 -4.10
C LEU A 281 6.09 1.01 -5.56
N ALA A 282 5.97 2.30 -5.87
CA ALA A 282 6.38 2.87 -7.14
C ALA A 282 7.80 3.46 -7.01
N LEU A 283 8.70 3.12 -7.94
CA LEU A 283 10.07 3.66 -7.96
C LEU A 283 10.36 4.43 -9.24
N PRO A 284 10.93 5.65 -9.15
CA PRO A 284 11.46 6.35 -10.30
C PRO A 284 12.60 5.56 -10.96
N PRO A 285 12.94 5.83 -12.24
CA PRO A 285 14.05 5.16 -12.90
C PRO A 285 15.38 5.47 -12.21
N ASN A 286 16.24 4.46 -12.07
CA ASN A 286 17.54 4.55 -11.38
C ASN A 286 17.49 5.04 -9.92
N ALA A 287 16.31 5.08 -9.30
CA ALA A 287 16.16 5.47 -7.91
C ALA A 287 16.24 4.27 -6.96
N THR A 288 16.73 4.53 -5.76
CA THR A 288 16.69 3.58 -4.65
C THR A 288 15.78 4.14 -3.56
N ALA A 289 14.86 3.32 -3.05
CA ALA A 289 14.05 3.67 -1.90
C ALA A 289 14.12 2.57 -0.83
N ALA A 290 13.98 3.00 0.42
CA ALA A 290 13.78 2.12 1.55
C ALA A 290 12.29 1.84 1.76
N LEU A 291 11.97 0.67 2.27
CA LEU A 291 10.61 0.35 2.68
C LEU A 291 10.28 1.04 4.00
N GLU A 292 9.41 2.06 3.93
CA GLU A 292 8.98 2.84 5.09
C GLU A 292 7.44 2.93 5.16
N PRO A 293 6.80 2.58 6.30
CA PRO A 293 7.41 1.89 7.45
C PRO A 293 7.84 0.44 7.10
N PRO A 294 8.84 -0.13 7.82
CA PRO A 294 9.32 -1.49 7.57
C PRO A 294 8.21 -2.55 7.79
N MET A 295 8.37 -3.75 7.23
CA MET A 295 7.45 -4.86 7.51
C MET A 295 7.71 -5.39 8.92
N GLU A 296 6.64 -5.63 9.68
CA GLU A 296 6.73 -6.28 10.98
C GLU A 296 6.81 -7.80 10.82
N LEU A 297 7.76 -8.42 11.53
CA LEU A 297 8.01 -9.86 11.51
C LEU A 297 7.82 -10.44 12.91
N TYR A 298 6.97 -11.47 12.99
CA TYR A 298 6.67 -12.18 14.24
C TYR A 298 7.01 -13.65 14.10
N VAL A 299 7.36 -14.27 15.22
CA VAL A 299 7.49 -15.72 15.36
C VAL A 299 6.44 -16.22 16.35
N GLU A 300 5.91 -17.41 16.09
CA GLU A 300 4.78 -18.00 16.83
C GLU A 300 5.25 -19.01 17.89
N ASP A 301 6.55 -19.11 18.11
CA ASP A 301 7.16 -19.90 19.18
C ASP A 301 8.15 -19.05 19.99
N THR A 302 8.52 -19.54 21.18
CA THR A 302 9.44 -18.87 22.12
C THR A 302 10.86 -19.41 22.04
N ALA A 303 11.15 -20.34 21.12
CA ALA A 303 12.44 -20.99 21.02
C ALA A 303 13.48 -20.06 20.36
N ALA A 304 14.64 -19.98 20.99
CA ALA A 304 15.82 -19.36 20.39
C ALA A 304 16.28 -20.23 19.21
N ALA A 305 16.13 -19.71 17.99
CA ALA A 305 16.51 -20.40 16.76
C ALA A 305 17.54 -19.56 16.00
N PRO A 306 18.77 -20.07 15.78
CA PRO A 306 19.83 -19.30 15.11
C PRO A 306 19.60 -19.13 13.60
N ASN A 307 18.80 -20.01 12.96
CA ASN A 307 18.67 -20.09 11.51
C ASN A 307 17.21 -20.07 11.03
N ARG A 308 16.44 -19.05 11.43
CA ARG A 308 15.15 -18.79 10.76
C ARG A 308 15.42 -18.09 9.43
N THR A 309 14.80 -18.57 8.36
CA THR A 309 15.04 -17.99 7.04
C THR A 309 13.76 -17.73 6.29
N CYS A 310 13.74 -16.64 5.51
CA CYS A 310 12.62 -16.28 4.65
C CYS A 310 13.13 -15.84 3.27
N TRP A 311 12.30 -16.01 2.24
CA TRP A 311 12.59 -15.49 0.92
C TRP A 311 11.92 -14.15 0.72
N LEU A 312 12.75 -13.11 0.60
CA LEU A 312 12.31 -11.80 0.16
C LEU A 312 12.32 -11.76 -1.37
N THR A 313 11.16 -11.59 -1.98
CA THR A 313 10.98 -11.61 -3.44
C THR A 313 10.44 -10.26 -3.90
N LEU A 314 11.13 -9.67 -4.89
CA LEU A 314 10.68 -8.46 -5.57
C LEU A 314 10.10 -8.84 -6.93
N TYR A 315 8.88 -8.37 -7.18
CA TYR A 315 8.13 -8.54 -8.41
C TYR A 315 8.02 -7.22 -9.17
N ASP A 316 8.06 -7.28 -10.50
CA ASP A 316 7.76 -6.16 -11.40
C ASP A 316 6.25 -6.01 -11.61
N ALA A 317 5.83 -4.93 -12.28
CA ALA A 317 4.44 -4.66 -12.63
C ALA A 317 3.78 -5.74 -13.52
N ALA A 318 4.55 -6.66 -14.10
CA ALA A 318 4.06 -7.67 -15.03
C ALA A 318 3.71 -9.01 -14.36
N VAL A 319 3.46 -9.03 -13.04
CA VAL A 319 2.94 -10.23 -12.40
C VAL A 319 1.49 -10.47 -12.83
N SER A 320 1.36 -11.07 -14.00
CA SER A 320 0.30 -12.04 -14.24
C SER A 320 0.49 -13.14 -13.19
N VAL A 321 -0.48 -13.29 -12.29
CA VAL A 321 -0.79 -14.61 -11.75
C VAL A 321 -0.84 -15.58 -12.94
N PRO A 322 -0.25 -16.78 -12.88
CA PRO A 322 -0.63 -17.81 -13.82
C PRO A 322 -2.09 -18.15 -13.52
N TYR A 323 -3.02 -17.44 -14.16
CA TYR A 323 -4.28 -18.08 -14.49
C TYR A 323 -3.87 -19.34 -15.24
N VAL A 324 -4.25 -20.49 -14.69
CA VAL A 324 -4.22 -21.76 -15.41
C VAL A 324 -5.24 -21.61 -16.55
N ALA A 325 -4.85 -20.88 -17.59
CA ALA A 325 -5.35 -21.13 -18.91
C ALA A 325 -4.58 -22.37 -19.36
N CYS A 326 -5.28 -23.48 -19.56
CA CYS A 326 -4.79 -24.56 -20.40
C CYS A 326 -4.47 -23.96 -21.78
N GLY A 327 -3.22 -23.54 -21.96
CA GLY A 327 -2.77 -22.82 -23.13
C GLY A 327 -1.31 -22.42 -22.94
N THR A 328 -0.42 -23.15 -23.60
CA THR A 328 1.02 -22.94 -23.62
C THR A 328 1.37 -21.52 -24.07
N GLY A 329 1.82 -20.67 -23.14
CA GLY A 329 2.34 -19.33 -23.42
C GLY A 329 3.13 -18.78 -22.24
N GLY A 330 4.47 -18.89 -22.29
CA GLY A 330 5.36 -18.44 -21.22
C GLY A 330 5.49 -16.91 -21.17
N GLY A 331 4.89 -16.29 -20.15
CA GLY A 331 5.17 -14.91 -19.73
C GLY A 331 6.18 -14.89 -18.59
N GLY A 332 7.47 -14.67 -18.90
CA GLY A 332 8.54 -14.59 -17.90
C GLY A 332 8.53 -13.25 -17.14
N GLY A 333 7.96 -13.23 -15.93
CA GLY A 333 8.11 -12.13 -14.96
C GLY A 333 9.54 -12.05 -14.41
N TRP A 334 10.11 -10.84 -14.25
CA TRP A 334 11.42 -10.69 -13.61
C TRP A 334 11.26 -10.85 -12.11
N ARG A 335 12.12 -11.67 -11.50
CA ARG A 335 12.08 -11.98 -10.07
C ARG A 335 13.48 -11.90 -9.49
N THR A 336 13.67 -11.03 -8.50
CA THR A 336 14.88 -11.03 -7.67
C THR A 336 14.55 -11.63 -6.32
N ARG A 337 15.30 -12.65 -5.90
CA ARG A 337 15.14 -13.32 -4.60
C ARG A 337 16.37 -13.09 -3.75
N ARG A 338 16.14 -12.79 -2.47
CA ARG A 338 17.19 -12.76 -1.45
C ARG A 338 16.74 -13.56 -0.23
N ARG A 339 17.64 -14.38 0.27
CA ARG A 339 17.42 -15.09 1.54
C ARG A 339 17.73 -14.11 2.68
N LEU A 340 16.75 -13.95 3.56
CA LEU A 340 16.88 -13.33 4.88
C LEU A 340 17.19 -14.42 5.90
#